data_AF-A0A7J3JDM2-F1
#
_entry.id   AF-A0A7J3JDM2-F1
#
_cell.length_a   1.000
_cell.length_b   1.000
_cell.length_c   1.000
_cell.angle_alpha   90.00
_cell.angle_beta   90.00
_cell.angle_gamma   90.00
#
_symmetry.space_group_name_H-M   'P 1'
#
loop_
_entity.id
_entity.type
_entity.pdbx_description
1 polymer ?
#
loop_
_entity_poly.entity_id
_entity_poly.type
_entity_poly.pdbx_seq_one_letter_code
_entity_poly.pdbx_strand_id
1 'polypeptide(L)' 'MKQIADKNRKQLEAKLANVFDEQITGLSTELREILLDDMVTAFENRLNVLNQTIEKAAC' A
#
# COMPACT_ATOMS: atom_id res chain seq x y z
N MET A 1 2.69 4.79 -18.23
CA MET A 1 2.75 3.67 -17.27
C MET A 1 3.00 4.15 -15.84
N LYS A 2 4.05 4.93 -15.56
CA LYS A 2 4.35 5.47 -14.22
C LYS A 2 3.16 6.22 -13.57
N GLN A 3 2.51 7.11 -14.31
CA GLN A 3 1.31 7.83 -13.82
C GLN A 3 0.11 6.93 -13.44
N ILE A 4 -0.04 5.75 -14.07
CA ILE A 4 -1.10 4.80 -13.72
C ILE A 4 -0.75 4.10 -12.41
N ALA A 5 0.52 3.71 -12.23
CA ALA A 5 1.02 3.15 -10.98
C ALA A 5 0.88 4.17 -9.83
N ASP A 6 1.25 5.43 -10.05
CA ASP A 6 1.14 6.50 -9.05
C ASP A 6 -0.33 6.79 -8.67
N LYS A 7 -1.25 6.72 -9.64
CA LYS A 7 -2.70 6.88 -9.39
C LYS A 7 -3.26 5.72 -8.55
N ASN A 8 -2.83 4.49 -8.84
CA ASN A 8 -3.25 3.30 -8.09
C ASN A 8 -2.72 3.34 -6.64
N ARG A 9 -1.49 3.83 -6.45
CA ARG A 9 -0.88 4.00 -5.13
C ARG A 9 -1.70 4.93 -4.24
N LYS A 10 -2.03 6.13 -4.73
CA LYS A 10 -2.85 7.11 -3.99
C LYS A 10 -4.25 6.59 -3.68
N GLN A 11 -4.85 5.82 -4.58
CA GLN A 11 -6.15 5.19 -4.30
C GLN A 11 -6.05 4.13 -3.21
N LEU A 12 -4.97 3.35 -3.18
CA LEU A 12 -4.74 2.35 -2.13
C LEU A 12 -4.49 3.02 -0.78
N GLU A 13 -3.67 4.06 -0.75
CA GLU A 13 -3.42 4.89 0.44
C GLU A 13 -4.73 5.46 1.01
N ALA A 14 -5.59 6.05 0.16
CA ALA A 14 -6.89 6.56 0.59
C ALA A 14 -7.82 5.46 1.13
N LYS A 15 -7.78 4.25 0.55
CA LYS A 15 -8.54 3.10 1.05
C LYS A 15 -8.03 2.66 2.43
N LEU A 16 -6.72 2.60 2.63
CA LEU A 16 -6.11 2.25 3.91
C LEU A 16 -6.45 3.32 4.96
N ALA A 17 -6.35 4.60 4.62
CA ALA A 17 -6.72 5.69 5.51
C ALA A 17 -8.18 5.58 5.97
N ASN A 18 -9.10 5.29 5.05
CA ASN A 18 -10.52 5.13 5.38
C ASN A 18 -10.79 3.89 6.24
N VAL A 19 -10.12 2.77 5.98
CA VAL A 19 -10.30 1.52 6.75
C VAL A 19 -9.75 1.66 8.17
N PHE A 20 -8.64 2.37 8.34
CA PHE A 20 -7.93 2.49 9.62
C PHE A 20 -8.17 3.82 10.34
N ASP A 21 -9.13 4.64 9.90
CA ASP A 21 -9.31 6.02 10.37
C ASP A 21 -9.43 6.12 11.89
N GLU A 22 -10.25 5.27 12.50
CA GLU A 22 -10.45 5.23 13.95
C GLU A 22 -9.17 4.85 14.71
N GLN A 23 -8.34 3.98 14.14
CA GLN A 23 -7.11 3.50 14.77
C GLN A 23 -5.96 4.50 14.62
N ILE A 24 -5.96 5.29 13.55
CA ILE A 24 -4.86 6.22 13.23
C ILE A 24 -5.21 7.69 13.52
N THR A 25 -6.45 7.99 13.92
CA THR A 25 -6.90 9.36 14.26
C THR A 25 -6.09 10.00 15.39
N GLY A 26 -5.55 9.20 16.31
CA GLY A 26 -4.69 9.69 17.41
C GLY A 26 -3.26 10.08 16.97
N LEU A 27 -2.86 9.73 15.75
CA LEU A 27 -1.55 10.07 15.20
C LEU A 27 -1.56 11.48 14.63
N SER A 28 -0.41 12.17 14.69
CA SER A 28 -0.22 13.42 13.94
C SER A 28 -0.39 13.18 12.44
N THR A 29 -0.71 14.22 11.68
CA THR A 29 -0.83 14.15 10.22
C THR A 29 0.42 13.52 9.59
N GLU A 30 1.61 13.96 10.01
CA GLU A 30 2.89 13.42 9.53
C GLU A 30 3.02 11.92 9.82
N LEU A 31 2.70 11.47 11.05
CA LEU A 31 2.77 10.05 11.40
C LEU A 31 1.73 9.21 10.65
N ARG A 32 0.55 9.76 10.36
CA ARG A 32 -0.46 9.09 9.52
C ARG A 32 0.05 8.91 8.10
N GLU A 33 0.64 9.94 7.52
CA GLU A 33 1.18 9.91 6.15
C GLU A 33 2.32 8.87 6.06
N ILE A 34 3.26 8.87 7.02
CA ILE A 34 4.34 7.89 7.09
C ILE A 34 3.79 6.46 7.19
N LEU A 35 2.85 6.22 8.12
CA LEU A 35 2.27 4.90 8.32
C LEU A 35 1.58 4.40 7.06
N LEU A 36 0.77 5.25 6.43
CA LEU A 36 0.02 4.87 5.22
C LEU A 36 0.95 4.58 4.06
N ASP A 37 2.00 5.39 3.84
CA ASP A 37 3.00 5.14 2.80
C ASP A 37 3.75 3.81 3.02
N ASP A 38 4.17 3.55 4.26
CA ASP A 38 4.84 2.30 4.65
C ASP A 38 3.94 1.07 4.42
N MET A 39 2.65 1.16 4.79
CA MET A 39 1.69 0.08 4.57
C MET A 39 1.50 -0.22 3.09
N VAL A 40 1.41 0.80 2.24
CA VAL A 40 1.30 0.62 0.79
C VAL A 40 2.57 -0.04 0.24
N THR A 41 3.75 0.46 0.63
CA THR A 41 5.04 -0.09 0.20
C THR A 41 5.21 -1.55 0.62
N ALA A 42 4.89 -1.89 1.87
CA ALA A 42 4.96 -3.27 2.37
C ALA A 42 4.00 -4.20 1.61
N PHE A 43 2.79 -3.73 1.31
CA PHE A 43 1.81 -4.48 0.54
C PHE A 43 2.26 -4.74 -0.91
N GLU A 44 2.74 -3.71 -1.61
CA GLU A 44 3.28 -3.82 -2.97
C GLU A 44 4.48 -4.77 -3.03
N ASN A 45 5.39 -4.67 -2.06
CA ASN A 45 6.53 -5.59 -1.93
C ASN A 45 6.08 -7.03 -1.77
N ARG A 46 5.04 -7.28 -0.95
CA ARG A 46 4.54 -8.64 -0.75
C ARG A 46 3.86 -9.19 -1.99
N LEU A 47 3.08 -8.38 -2.70
CA LEU A 47 2.47 -8.77 -3.98
C LEU A 47 3.53 -9.14 -5.02
N ASN A 48 4.59 -8.34 -5.14
CA ASN A 48 5.68 -8.63 -6.08
C ASN A 48 6.34 -9.98 -5.80
N VAL A 49 6.66 -10.27 -4.53
CA VAL A 49 7.27 -11.55 -4.14
C VAL A 49 6.31 -12.73 -4.41
N LEU A 50 5.03 -12.59 -4.06
CA LEU A 50 4.05 -13.67 -4.24
C LEU A 50 3.74 -13.95 -5.71
N ASN A 51 3.57 -12.90 -6.52
CA ASN A 51 3.31 -13.03 -7.96
C ASN A 51 4.48 -13.70 -8.68
N GLN A 52 5.73 -13.32 -8.35
CA GLN A 52 6.92 -14.01 -8.85
C GLN A 52 6.99 -15.49 -8.45
N THR A 53 6.47 -15.83 -7.26
CA THR A 53 6.45 -17.23 -6.79
C THR A 53 5.40 -18.05 -7.56
N ILE A 54 4.24 -17.47 -7.84
CA ILE A 54 3.17 -18.11 -8.63
C ILE A 54 3.65 -18.39 -10.06
N GLU A 55 4.31 -17.42 -10.71
CA GLU A 55 4.83 -17.58 -12.07
C GLU A 55 5.88 -18.70 -12.18
N LYS A 56 6.74 -18.85 -11.17
CA LYS A 56 7.76 -19.91 -11.13
C LYS A 56 7.19 -21.30 -10.87
N ALA A 57 6.09 -21.41 -10.13
CA ALA A 57 5.44 -22.69 -9.83
C ALA A 57 4.59 -23.23 -11.00
N ALA A 58 4.27 -22.39 -11.99
CA ALA A 58 3.49 -22.76 -13.16
C ALA A 58 4.34 -23.32 -14.33
N CYS A 59 5.65 -23.51 -14.14
CA CYS A 59 6.61 -23.95 -15.15
C CYS A 59 7.22 -25.32 -14.83
#